data_AF-A0A661T6Y4-F1
#
_entry.id   AF-A0A661T6Y4-F1
#
_cell.length_a   1.000
_cell.length_b   1.000
_cell.length_c   1.000
_cell.angle_alpha   90.00
_cell.angle_beta   90.00
_cell.angle_gamma   90.00
#
_symmetry.space_group_name_H-M   'P 1'
#
loop_
_entity.id
_entity.type
_entity.pdbx_description
1 polymer ?
#
loop_
_entity_poly.entity_id
_entity_poly.type
_entity_poly.pdbx_seq_one_letter_code
_entity_poly.pdbx_strand_id
1 'polypeptide(L)'
;MKQKTIIYAVFAAAFFSAAPVLATQTHGQPEGLYVHQFGHLFFIFSMGVLEFWLRNRNLTREPGWLYIQFAAVLLLLWNVDAFLVHFLDEQTVLLHIEKVDTWNIKITPGGGYTSIAVLYYISKMDHLLCVPAMFCFLLGLKRLAKDTARSNPDTGNA
;
A
#
# COMPACT_ATOMS: atom_id res chain seq x y z
N MET A 1 36.49 -19.73 -17.70
CA MET A 1 36.46 -18.54 -16.81
C MET A 1 35.98 -17.27 -17.51
N LYS A 2 36.46 -16.91 -18.71
CA LYS A 2 36.13 -15.63 -19.38
C LYS A 2 34.64 -15.39 -19.70
N GLN A 3 33.90 -16.45 -20.05
CA GLN A 3 32.49 -16.33 -20.45
C GLN A 3 31.56 -15.89 -19.30
N LYS A 4 31.79 -16.39 -18.08
CA LYS A 4 30.99 -16.00 -16.89
C LYS A 4 31.25 -14.55 -16.50
N THR A 5 32.50 -14.08 -16.60
CA THR A 5 32.87 -12.69 -16.34
C THR A 5 32.23 -11.72 -17.34
N ILE A 6 32.15 -12.10 -18.63
CA ILE A 6 31.48 -11.29 -19.65
C ILE A 6 29.98 -11.19 -19.36
N ILE A 7 29.34 -12.31 -18.97
CA ILE A 7 27.93 -12.32 -18.60
C ILE A 7 27.67 -11.40 -17.40
N TYR A 8 28.47 -11.50 -16.33
CA TYR A 8 28.32 -10.61 -15.17
C TYR A 8 28.57 -9.15 -15.51
N ALA A 9 29.54 -8.84 -16.37
CA ALA A 9 29.80 -7.49 -16.82
C ALA A 9 28.63 -6.91 -17.65
N VAL A 10 28.00 -7.74 -18.51
CA VAL A 10 26.81 -7.35 -19.28
C VAL A 10 25.61 -7.11 -18.36
N PHE A 11 25.35 -7.99 -17.39
CA PHE A 11 24.27 -7.80 -16.43
C PHE A 11 24.50 -6.58 -15.53
N ALA A 12 25.73 -6.35 -15.06
CA ALA A 12 26.09 -5.16 -14.31
C ALA A 12 25.88 -3.90 -15.17
N ALA A 13 26.37 -3.89 -16.41
CA ALA A 13 26.18 -2.77 -17.32
C ALA A 13 24.70 -2.48 -17.58
N ALA A 14 23.86 -3.51 -17.79
CA ALA A 14 22.41 -3.36 -17.97
C ALA A 14 21.71 -2.84 -16.70
N PHE A 15 22.15 -3.26 -15.51
CA PHE A 15 21.61 -2.80 -14.24
C PHE A 15 21.96 -1.32 -13.97
N PHE A 16 23.14 -0.88 -14.37
CA PHE A 16 23.59 0.51 -14.21
C PHE A 16 23.20 1.42 -15.38
N SER A 17 22.76 0.87 -16.52
CA SER A 17 22.24 1.62 -17.67
C SER A 17 20.72 1.83 -17.56
N ALA A 18 20.22 2.15 -16.37
CA ALA A 18 18.81 2.48 -16.18
C ALA A 18 18.50 3.80 -16.92
N ALA A 19 18.06 3.70 -18.17
CA ALA A 19 17.38 4.78 -18.84
C ALA A 19 15.98 4.95 -18.21
N PRO A 20 15.39 6.16 -18.22
CA PRO A 20 13.97 6.33 -17.89
C PRO A 20 13.13 5.54 -18.90
N VAL A 21 12.85 4.28 -18.58
CA VAL A 21 11.87 3.48 -19.29
C VAL A 21 10.52 3.94 -18.78
N LEU A 22 9.76 4.62 -19.64
CA LEU A 22 8.37 5.05 -19.43
C LEU A 22 7.41 3.84 -19.36
N ALA A 23 7.78 2.78 -18.64
CA ALA A 23 6.99 1.55 -18.50
C ALA A 23 5.81 1.71 -17.56
N THR A 24 5.87 2.68 -16.64
CA THR A 24 4.66 3.18 -16.00
C THR A 24 4.11 4.28 -16.88
N GLN A 25 2.95 4.04 -17.48
CA GLN A 25 2.18 5.10 -18.12
C GLN A 25 1.93 6.16 -17.05
N THR A 26 2.64 7.29 -17.12
CA THR A 26 2.26 8.49 -16.38
C THR A 26 0.93 8.90 -16.99
N HIS A 27 -0.17 8.43 -16.42
CA HIS A 27 -1.47 8.98 -16.76
C HIS A 27 -1.37 10.48 -16.46
N GLY A 28 -1.63 11.30 -17.48
CA GLY A 28 -1.67 12.74 -17.33
C GLY A 28 -2.71 13.11 -16.27
N GLN A 29 -2.56 14.30 -15.71
CA GLN A 29 -3.69 14.96 -15.07
C GLN A 29 -4.74 15.22 -16.18
N PRO A 30 -6.02 14.86 -15.97
CA PRO A 30 -6.63 14.37 -14.74
C PRO A 30 -6.94 12.85 -14.70
N GLU A 31 -6.80 12.11 -15.81
CA GLU A 31 -7.28 10.72 -15.89
C GLU A 31 -6.60 9.79 -14.90
N GLY A 32 -5.29 9.99 -14.66
CA GLY A 32 -4.52 9.21 -13.71
C GLY A 32 -5.00 9.34 -12.28
N LEU A 33 -5.32 10.57 -11.89
CA LEU A 33 -5.84 10.89 -10.57
C LEU A 33 -7.19 10.20 -10.34
N TYR A 34 -8.09 10.25 -11.32
CA TYR A 34 -9.40 9.60 -11.20
C TYR A 34 -9.27 8.08 -11.07
N VAL A 35 -8.51 7.43 -11.95
CA VAL A 35 -8.35 5.97 -11.91
C VAL A 35 -7.68 5.53 -10.60
N HIS A 36 -6.68 6.27 -10.12
CA HIS A 36 -6.02 6.01 -8.84
C HIS A 36 -7.00 6.14 -7.66
N GLN A 37 -7.80 7.20 -7.62
CA GLN A 37 -8.82 7.40 -6.60
C GLN A 37 -9.91 6.33 -6.63
N PHE A 38 -10.35 5.92 -7.82
CA PHE A 38 -11.26 4.78 -7.96
C PHE A 38 -10.61 3.46 -7.50
N GLY A 39 -9.29 3.31 -7.68
CA GLY A 39 -8.52 2.22 -7.11
C GLY A 39 -8.66 2.13 -5.58
N HIS A 40 -8.50 3.25 -4.87
CA HIS A 40 -8.71 3.31 -3.43
C HIS A 40 -10.15 2.95 -3.03
N LEU A 41 -11.16 3.51 -3.71
CA LEU A 41 -12.57 3.20 -3.43
C LEU A 41 -12.89 1.71 -3.64
N PHE A 42 -12.39 1.13 -4.74
CA PHE A 42 -12.54 -0.30 -5.01
C PHE A 42 -11.84 -1.15 -3.97
N PHE A 43 -10.66 -0.75 -3.50
CA PHE A 43 -9.93 -1.46 -2.45
C PHE A 43 -10.66 -1.39 -1.11
N ILE A 44 -11.17 -0.22 -0.71
CA ILE A 44 -12.00 -0.02 0.49
C ILE A 44 -13.19 -0.98 0.45
N PHE A 45 -13.92 -1.00 -0.67
CA PHE A 45 -15.06 -1.90 -0.87
C PHE A 45 -14.64 -3.37 -0.75
N SER A 46 -13.56 -3.76 -1.43
CA SER A 46 -13.06 -5.14 -1.43
C SER A 46 -12.65 -5.61 -0.02
N MET A 47 -11.98 -4.76 0.76
CA MET A 47 -11.63 -5.07 2.15
C MET A 47 -12.86 -5.13 3.05
N GLY A 48 -13.85 -4.25 2.85
CA GLY A 48 -15.12 -4.29 3.58
C GLY A 48 -15.89 -5.59 3.32
N VAL A 49 -15.93 -6.04 2.05
CA VAL A 49 -16.52 -7.33 1.67
C VAL A 49 -15.74 -8.50 2.30
N LEU A 50 -14.41 -8.47 2.26
CA LEU A 50 -13.57 -9.48 2.91
C LEU A 50 -13.86 -9.56 4.41
N GLU A 51 -13.87 -8.43 5.10
CA GLU A 51 -14.17 -8.31 6.53
C GLU A 51 -15.54 -8.88 6.88
N PHE A 52 -16.56 -8.53 6.08
CA PHE A 52 -17.92 -9.06 6.22
C PHE A 52 -17.94 -10.59 6.13
N TRP A 53 -17.27 -11.16 5.13
CA TRP A 53 -17.24 -12.62 4.95
C TRP A 53 -16.43 -13.34 6.02
N LEU A 54 -15.30 -12.79 6.47
CA LEU A 54 -14.50 -13.37 7.56
C LEU A 54 -15.33 -13.53 8.83
N ARG A 55 -16.13 -12.51 9.18
CA ARG A 55 -17.04 -12.55 10.33
C ARG A 55 -18.22 -13.49 10.09
N ASN A 56 -18.90 -13.37 8.96
CA ASN A 56 -20.10 -14.15 8.65
C ASN A 56 -19.82 -15.67 8.60
N ARG A 57 -18.60 -16.05 8.20
CA ARG A 57 -18.14 -17.45 8.17
C ARG A 57 -17.45 -17.90 9.46
N ASN A 58 -17.37 -17.04 10.49
CA ASN A 58 -16.66 -17.29 11.75
C ASN A 58 -15.19 -17.72 11.56
N LEU A 59 -14.56 -17.31 10.46
CA LEU A 59 -13.17 -17.69 10.15
C LEU A 59 -12.19 -17.08 11.16
N THR A 60 -12.54 -15.93 11.74
CA THR A 60 -11.72 -15.19 12.71
C THR A 60 -11.49 -15.93 14.04
N ARG A 61 -12.12 -17.09 14.24
CA ARG A 61 -11.80 -18.01 15.35
C ARG A 61 -10.45 -18.68 15.17
N GLU A 62 -10.02 -18.86 13.93
CA GLU A 62 -8.70 -19.39 13.62
C GLU A 62 -7.66 -18.25 13.63
N PRO A 63 -6.52 -18.41 14.33
CA PRO A 63 -5.53 -17.34 14.48
C PRO A 63 -5.01 -16.77 13.16
N GLY A 64 -4.86 -17.60 12.13
CA GLY A 64 -4.41 -17.14 10.81
C GLY A 64 -5.39 -16.17 10.17
N TRP A 65 -6.68 -16.49 10.20
CA TRP A 65 -7.75 -15.65 9.66
C TRP A 65 -7.99 -14.39 10.51
N LEU A 66 -7.75 -14.44 11.83
CA LEU A 66 -7.79 -13.25 12.68
C LEU A 66 -6.73 -12.22 12.27
N TYR A 67 -5.51 -12.63 11.93
CA TYR A 67 -4.50 -11.70 11.42
C TYR A 67 -4.86 -11.14 10.04
N ILE A 68 -5.47 -11.95 9.16
CA ILE A 68 -6.00 -11.46 7.87
C ILE A 68 -7.11 -10.43 8.10
N GLN A 69 -7.95 -10.61 9.12
CA GLN A 69 -8.97 -9.66 9.51
C GLN A 69 -8.37 -8.30 9.90
N PHE A 70 -7.38 -8.30 10.81
CA PHE A 70 -6.69 -7.08 11.20
C PHE A 70 -6.02 -6.39 10.01
N ALA A 71 -5.39 -7.16 9.12
CA ALA A 71 -4.81 -6.63 7.89
C ALA A 71 -5.88 -5.98 7.00
N ALA A 72 -7.03 -6.62 6.80
CA ALA A 72 -8.13 -6.10 5.99
C ALA A 72 -8.67 -4.77 6.54
N VAL A 73 -8.90 -4.70 7.86
CA VAL A 73 -9.37 -3.46 8.52
C VAL A 73 -8.32 -2.34 8.40
N LEU A 74 -7.04 -2.63 8.66
CA LEU A 74 -5.99 -1.63 8.56
C LEU A 74 -5.77 -1.15 7.12
N LEU A 75 -5.83 -2.05 6.13
CA LEU A 75 -5.76 -1.67 4.72
C LEU A 75 -6.98 -0.87 4.27
N LEU A 76 -8.17 -1.17 4.79
CA LEU A 76 -9.38 -0.38 4.56
C LEU A 76 -9.17 1.05 5.08
N LEU A 77 -8.74 1.18 6.33
CA LEU A 77 -8.47 2.49 6.95
C LEU A 77 -7.37 3.25 6.20
N TRP A 78 -6.30 2.56 5.80
CA TRP A 78 -5.22 3.16 5.01
C TRP A 78 -5.72 3.68 3.66
N ASN A 79 -6.60 2.95 2.96
CA ASN A 79 -7.15 3.45 1.69
C ASN A 79 -8.12 4.62 1.87
N VAL A 80 -8.89 4.67 2.97
CA VAL A 80 -9.71 5.85 3.31
C VAL A 80 -8.82 7.06 3.54
N ASP A 81 -7.73 6.88 4.28
CA ASP A 81 -6.75 7.92 4.58
C ASP A 81 -6.02 8.40 3.32
N ALA A 82 -5.55 7.48 2.47
CA ALA A 82 -4.90 7.80 1.20
C ALA A 82 -5.85 8.54 0.24
N PHE A 83 -7.11 8.10 0.14
CA PHE A 83 -8.14 8.82 -0.63
C PHE A 83 -8.32 10.25 -0.14
N LEU A 84 -8.38 10.45 1.19
CA LEU A 84 -8.51 11.77 1.81
C LEU A 84 -7.29 12.67 1.53
N VAL A 85 -6.07 12.14 1.65
CA VAL A 85 -4.84 12.91 1.34
C VAL A 85 -4.85 13.37 -0.10
N HIS A 86 -5.16 12.48 -1.04
CA HIS A 86 -5.24 12.84 -2.45
C HIS A 86 -6.38 13.82 -2.75
N PHE A 87 -7.51 13.71 -2.05
CA PHE A 87 -8.58 14.69 -2.16
C PHE A 87 -8.13 16.08 -1.68
N LEU A 88 -7.43 16.14 -0.54
CA LEU A 88 -6.90 17.38 0.05
C LEU A 88 -5.75 17.98 -0.78
N ASP A 89 -4.93 17.16 -1.44
CA ASP A 89 -3.88 17.61 -2.37
C ASP A 89 -4.46 18.48 -3.51
N GLU A 90 -5.71 18.22 -3.92
CA GLU A 90 -6.41 19.00 -4.95
C GLU A 90 -7.15 20.24 -4.38
N GLN A 91 -7.31 20.35 -3.06
CA GLN A 91 -8.04 21.45 -2.41
C GLN A 91 -7.14 22.66 -2.12
N THR A 92 -6.76 23.38 -3.17
CA THR A 92 -5.85 24.55 -3.06
C THR A 92 -6.38 25.70 -2.19
N VAL A 93 -7.70 25.79 -1.98
CA VAL A 93 -8.32 26.77 -1.07
C VAL A 93 -8.05 26.43 0.41
N LEU A 94 -7.98 25.15 0.74
CA LEU A 94 -7.81 24.67 2.10
C LEU A 94 -6.33 24.56 2.47
N LEU A 95 -5.51 24.07 1.54
CA LEU A 95 -4.09 23.83 1.74
C LEU A 95 -3.28 24.26 0.52
N HIS A 96 -2.25 25.07 0.75
CA HIS A 96 -1.21 25.34 -0.23
C HIS A 96 -0.03 24.40 0.03
N ILE A 97 0.18 23.46 -0.88
CA ILE A 97 1.25 22.46 -0.81
C ILE A 97 2.29 22.81 -1.87
N GLU A 98 3.53 23.04 -1.43
CA GLU A 98 4.64 23.40 -2.29
C GLU A 98 5.77 22.39 -2.10
N LYS A 99 6.25 21.81 -3.21
CA LYS A 99 7.45 20.98 -3.19
C LYS A 99 8.67 21.90 -3.22
N VAL A 100 9.35 22.02 -2.09
CA VAL A 100 10.52 22.90 -1.93
C VAL A 100 11.75 22.24 -2.56
N ASP A 101 11.94 20.94 -2.31
CA ASP A 101 12.99 20.13 -2.92
C ASP A 101 12.59 18.64 -2.96
N THR A 102 13.55 17.74 -3.20
CA THR A 102 13.31 16.29 -3.27
C THR A 102 12.82 15.69 -1.96
N TRP A 103 13.21 16.26 -0.81
CA TRP A 103 12.97 15.74 0.52
C TRP A 103 12.04 16.61 1.37
N ASN A 104 11.74 17.83 0.93
CA ASN A 104 10.97 18.81 1.68
C ASN A 104 9.70 19.23 0.93
N ILE A 105 8.58 19.11 1.64
CA ILE A 105 7.28 19.63 1.25
C ILE A 105 6.88 20.68 2.29
N LYS A 106 6.48 21.86 1.82
CA LYS A 106 5.93 22.91 2.67
C LYS A 106 4.42 22.89 2.59
N ILE A 107 3.79 22.82 3.76
CA ILE A 107 2.33 22.84 3.92
C ILE A 107 1.95 24.18 4.54
N THR A 108 1.18 24.98 3.82
CA THR A 108 0.68 26.28 4.30
C THR A 108 -0.84 26.22 4.37
N PRO A 109 -1.46 26.38 5.55
CA PRO A 109 -2.92 26.39 5.67
C PRO A 109 -3.51 27.60 4.95
N GLY A 110 -4.46 27.38 4.04
CA GLY A 110 -5.29 28.45 3.48
C GLY A 110 -6.27 28.94 4.54
N GLY A 111 -6.59 30.24 4.56
CA GLY A 111 -7.70 30.78 5.37
C GLY A 111 -7.71 30.50 6.88
N GLY A 112 -6.59 30.09 7.49
CA GLY A 112 -6.52 29.75 8.91
C GLY A 112 -6.91 28.29 9.27
N TYR A 113 -7.00 27.39 8.31
CA TYR A 113 -7.34 25.96 8.53
C TYR A 113 -6.16 25.13 9.07
N THR A 114 -5.53 25.57 10.17
CA THR A 114 -4.38 24.89 10.77
C THR A 114 -4.67 23.45 11.20
N SER A 115 -5.88 23.17 11.68
CA SER A 115 -6.30 21.81 12.04
C SER A 115 -6.32 20.86 10.83
N ILE A 116 -6.73 21.36 9.66
CA ILE A 116 -6.71 20.59 8.41
C ILE A 116 -5.26 20.32 7.97
N ALA A 117 -4.35 21.29 8.13
CA ALA A 117 -2.94 21.08 7.83
C ALA A 117 -2.30 20.00 8.72
N VAL A 118 -2.64 19.96 10.00
CA VAL A 118 -2.17 18.90 10.92
C VAL A 118 -2.75 17.55 10.54
N LEU A 119 -4.06 17.48 10.25
CA LEU A 119 -4.71 16.26 9.78
C LEU A 119 -4.03 15.74 8.52
N TYR A 120 -3.83 16.60 7.52
CA TYR A 120 -3.14 16.28 6.28
C TYR A 120 -1.72 15.76 6.52
N TYR A 121 -0.95 16.40 7.40
CA TYR A 121 0.41 15.97 7.72
C TYR A 121 0.44 14.55 8.30
N ILE A 122 -0.45 14.25 9.25
CA ILE A 122 -0.53 12.91 9.86
C ILE A 122 -1.00 11.88 8.83
N SER A 123 -2.04 12.19 8.06
CA SER A 123 -2.58 11.32 7.01
C SER A 123 -1.56 11.04 5.90
N LYS A 124 -0.63 11.97 5.61
CA LYS A 124 0.45 11.73 4.63
C LYS A 124 1.48 10.68 5.12
N MET A 125 1.44 10.28 6.39
CA MET A 125 2.31 9.24 6.95
C MET A 125 1.76 7.84 6.68
N ASP A 126 1.75 7.42 5.41
CA ASP A 126 1.20 6.14 4.93
C ASP A 126 1.60 4.89 5.74
N HIS A 127 2.82 4.91 6.29
CA HIS A 127 3.39 3.80 7.03
C HIS A 127 2.68 3.50 8.36
N LEU A 128 1.93 4.46 8.93
CA LEU A 128 1.24 4.27 10.22
C LEU A 128 0.17 3.16 10.15
N LEU A 129 -0.49 3.03 9.00
CA LEU A 129 -1.52 2.00 8.78
C LEU A 129 -1.03 0.88 7.86
N CYS A 130 -0.34 1.23 6.77
CA CYS A 130 0.08 0.26 5.75
C CYS A 130 1.09 -0.77 6.29
N VAL A 131 2.11 -0.34 7.06
CA VAL A 131 3.14 -1.26 7.56
C VAL A 131 2.59 -2.27 8.57
N PRO A 132 1.82 -1.85 9.60
CA PRO A 132 1.15 -2.81 10.49
C PRO A 132 0.21 -3.75 9.74
N ALA A 133 -0.51 -3.27 8.72
CA ALA A 133 -1.40 -4.11 7.94
C ALA A 133 -0.63 -5.21 7.19
N MET A 134 0.46 -4.85 6.52
CA MET A 134 1.33 -5.81 5.81
C MET A 134 1.96 -6.82 6.76
N PHE A 135 2.33 -6.38 7.97
CA PHE A 135 2.86 -7.26 9.01
C PHE A 135 1.79 -8.28 9.45
N CYS A 136 0.57 -7.83 9.77
CA CYS A 136 -0.55 -8.72 10.09
C CYS A 136 -0.85 -9.67 8.93
N PHE A 137 -0.86 -9.18 7.70
CA PHE A 137 -1.10 -10.00 6.51
C PHE A 137 -0.09 -11.13 6.38
N LEU A 138 1.21 -10.82 6.53
CA LEU A 138 2.28 -11.81 6.49
C LEU A 138 2.14 -12.85 7.61
N LEU A 139 1.83 -12.43 8.84
CA LEU A 139 1.60 -13.35 9.95
C LEU A 139 0.40 -14.27 9.70
N GLY A 140 -0.69 -13.71 9.16
CA GLY A 140 -1.88 -14.47 8.77
C GLY A 140 -1.56 -15.54 7.74
N LEU A 141 -0.89 -15.18 6.65
CA LEU A 141 -0.48 -16.12 5.60
C LEU A 141 0.45 -17.21 6.13
N LYS A 142 1.48 -16.84 6.92
CA LYS A 142 2.39 -17.82 7.52
C LYS A 142 1.65 -18.80 8.42
N ARG A 143 0.66 -18.32 9.17
CA ARG A 143 -0.10 -19.17 10.07
C ARG A 143 -1.01 -20.12 9.31
N LEU A 144 -1.74 -19.63 8.32
CA LEU A 144 -2.60 -20.44 7.45
C LEU A 144 -1.81 -21.53 6.71
N ALA A 145 -0.63 -21.18 6.18
CA ALA A 145 0.26 -22.15 5.52
C ALA A 145 0.73 -23.25 6.49
N LYS A 146 1.11 -22.88 7.72
CA LYS A 146 1.53 -23.83 8.76
C LYS A 146 0.39 -24.77 9.18
N ASP A 147 -0.81 -24.23 9.38
CA ASP A 147 -1.97 -25.01 9.80
C ASP A 147 -2.41 -25.98 8.68
N THR A 148 -2.30 -25.54 7.41
CA THR A 148 -2.51 -26.40 6.23
C THR A 148 -1.50 -27.54 6.18
N ALA A 149 -0.20 -27.26 6.34
CA ALA A 149 0.85 -28.28 6.33
C ALA A 149 0.69 -29.31 7.46
N ARG A 150 0.16 -28.91 8.62
CA ARG A 150 -0.15 -29.83 9.73
C ARG A 150 -1.35 -30.71 9.45
N SER A 151 -2.33 -30.21 8.71
CA SER A 151 -3.55 -30.95 8.36
C SER A 151 -3.34 -31.99 7.25
N ASN A 152 -2.22 -31.92 6.51
CA ASN A 152 -1.90 -32.84 5.43
C ASN A 152 -0.51 -33.48 5.63
N PRO A 153 -0.39 -34.55 6.46
CA PRO A 153 0.89 -35.16 6.79
C PRO A 153 1.58 -35.90 5.62
N ASP A 154 0.86 -36.20 4.54
CA ASP A 154 1.35 -37.07 3.45
C ASP A 154 2.30 -36.39 2.46
N THR A 155 2.57 -35.09 2.59
CA THR A 155 3.55 -34.37 1.73
C THR A 155 4.93 -34.18 2.38
N GLY A 156 5.19 -34.85 3.51
CA GLY A 156 6.44 -34.70 4.28
C GLY A 156 7.65 -35.51 3.81
N ASN A 157 7.49 -36.38 2.79
CA ASN A 157 8.59 -37.17 2.21
C ASN A 157 8.51 -37.12 0.68
N ALA A 158 9.12 -36.09 0.07
CA ALA A 158 9.54 -36.07 -1.33
C ALA A 158 10.80 -35.22 -1.47
#